data_AF-A0A957TDI8-F1
#
_entry.id   AF-A0A957TDI8-F1
#
_cell.length_a   1.000
_cell.length_b   1.000
_cell.length_c   1.000
_cell.angle_alpha   90.00
_cell.angle_beta   90.00
_cell.angle_gamma   90.00
#
_symmetry.space_group_name_H-M   'P 1'
#
loop_
_entity.id
_entity.type
_entity.pdbx_description
1 polymer ?
#
loop_
_entity_poly.entity_id
_entity_poly.type
_entity_poly.pdbx_seq_one_letter_code
_entity_poly.pdbx_strand_id
1 'polypeptide(L)'
;HRTGKVFDTKMTAMPFPPRWRYDFLRGLDYFRACDAPKDERMIDAIELLKAKQKADGRWIINTGMAGKKYFDLEDAGQPSRWNTLRALRVLNWWNAN
;
A
#
# COMPACT_ATOMS: atom_id res chain seq x y z
N HIS A 1 5.60 -22.79 10.43
CA HIS A 1 6.83 -22.36 9.72
C HIS A 1 6.76 -20.84 9.49
N ARG A 2 7.72 -20.05 9.96
CA ARG A 2 7.88 -18.61 9.62
C ARG A 2 9.22 -18.46 8.91
N THR A 3 9.22 -18.16 7.61
CA THR A 3 10.44 -18.11 6.79
C THR A 3 11.05 -16.71 6.71
N GLY A 4 10.34 -15.68 7.17
CA GLY A 4 10.75 -14.27 7.02
C GLY A 4 10.73 -13.75 5.57
N LYS A 5 10.35 -14.59 4.60
CA LYS A 5 10.29 -14.24 3.18
C LYS A 5 8.90 -13.75 2.81
N VAL A 6 8.84 -12.81 1.87
CA VAL A 6 7.59 -12.44 1.20
C VAL A 6 7.01 -13.68 0.52
N PHE A 7 5.78 -14.06 0.88
CA PHE A 7 5.16 -15.27 0.33
C PHE A 7 4.76 -15.10 -1.15
N ASP A 8 4.41 -13.88 -1.55
CA ASP A 8 4.05 -13.53 -2.93
C ASP A 8 4.46 -12.09 -3.23
N THR A 9 5.37 -11.90 -4.18
CA THR A 9 5.90 -10.58 -4.53
C THR A 9 4.83 -9.60 -4.99
N LYS A 10 3.72 -10.09 -5.56
CA LYS A 10 2.60 -9.25 -5.99
C LYS A 10 1.86 -8.60 -4.83
N MET A 11 2.00 -9.09 -3.59
CA MET A 11 1.50 -8.39 -2.41
C MET A 11 2.26 -7.12 -2.05
N THR A 12 3.48 -6.94 -2.59
CA THR A 12 4.31 -5.74 -2.35
C THR A 12 4.05 -4.62 -3.36
N ALA A 13 3.14 -4.84 -4.32
CA ALA A 13 2.67 -3.82 -5.25
C ALA A 13 1.64 -2.90 -4.59
N MET A 14 1.33 -1.77 -5.24
CA MET A 14 0.27 -0.84 -4.82
C MET A 14 -0.66 -0.55 -6.01
N PRO A 15 -1.47 -1.53 -6.45
CA PRO A 15 -2.49 -1.27 -7.47
C PRO A 15 -3.63 -0.44 -6.89
N PHE A 16 -4.18 0.46 -7.70
CA PHE A 16 -5.40 1.18 -7.37
C PHE A 16 -6.34 1.23 -8.59
N PRO A 17 -7.66 1.06 -8.43
CA PRO A 17 -8.35 0.70 -7.19
C PRO A 17 -8.08 -0.77 -6.78
N PRO A 18 -8.10 -1.10 -5.47
CA PRO A 18 -7.99 -2.48 -5.04
C PRO A 18 -9.16 -3.32 -5.59
N ARG A 19 -8.87 -4.55 -6.04
CA ARG A 19 -9.88 -5.50 -6.55
C ARG A 19 -9.91 -6.77 -5.69
N TRP A 20 -9.93 -7.95 -6.32
CA TRP A 20 -10.02 -9.24 -5.62
C TRP A 20 -8.74 -9.60 -4.85
N ARG A 21 -7.59 -9.04 -5.24
CA ARG A 21 -6.33 -9.29 -4.55
C ARG A 21 -6.05 -8.23 -3.49
N TYR A 22 -5.41 -8.68 -2.42
CA TYR A 22 -4.82 -7.82 -1.40
C TYR A 22 -3.38 -7.43 -1.76
N ASP A 23 -3.03 -6.24 -1.28
CA ASP A 23 -1.68 -5.71 -1.22
C ASP A 23 -1.38 -5.24 0.21
N PHE A 24 -0.10 -5.09 0.54
CA PHE A 24 0.34 -4.68 1.87
C PHE A 24 -0.27 -3.33 2.29
N LEU A 25 -0.37 -2.36 1.37
CA LEU A 25 -0.94 -1.04 1.66
C LEU A 25 -2.44 -1.14 1.94
N ARG A 26 -3.19 -2.04 1.29
CA ARG A 26 -4.60 -2.30 1.61
C ARG A 26 -4.76 -2.90 3.00
N GLY A 27 -3.87 -3.82 3.38
CA GLY A 27 -3.86 -4.39 4.73
C GLY A 27 -3.62 -3.31 5.80
N LEU A 28 -2.57 -2.52 5.63
CA LEU A 28 -2.26 -1.41 6.53
C LEU A 28 -3.39 -0.38 6.60
N ASP A 29 -3.97 -0.02 5.46
CA ASP A 29 -5.07 0.94 5.39
C ASP A 29 -6.33 0.44 6.10
N TYR A 30 -6.58 -0.87 6.09
CA TYR A 30 -7.66 -1.50 6.86
C TYR A 30 -7.41 -1.41 8.37
N PHE A 31 -6.23 -1.81 8.85
CA PHE A 31 -5.89 -1.72 10.28
C PHE A 31 -5.96 -0.30 10.81
N ARG A 32 -5.49 0.65 9.99
CA ARG A 32 -5.65 2.08 10.25
C ARG A 32 -7.12 2.49 10.32
N ALA A 33 -7.96 2.02 9.39
CA ALA A 33 -9.37 2.42 9.32
C ALA A 33 -10.21 1.91 10.50
N CYS A 34 -9.84 0.77 11.09
CA CYS A 34 -10.48 0.24 12.31
C CYS A 34 -9.75 0.60 13.61
N ASP A 35 -8.74 1.47 13.53
CA ASP A 35 -7.87 1.87 14.65
C ASP A 35 -7.36 0.68 15.49
N ALA A 36 -6.87 -0.35 14.79
CA ALA A 36 -6.34 -1.54 15.45
C ALA A 36 -5.11 -1.20 16.29
N PRO A 37 -4.81 -1.96 17.37
CA PRO A 37 -3.53 -1.86 18.04
C PRO A 37 -2.36 -2.07 17.07
N LYS A 38 -1.33 -1.23 17.19
CA LYS A 38 -0.09 -1.36 16.41
C LYS A 38 0.60 -2.66 16.81
N ASP A 39 0.95 -3.48 15.82
CA ASP A 39 1.56 -4.80 16.03
C ASP A 39 2.91 -4.87 15.33
N GLU A 40 3.92 -5.43 15.98
CA GLU A 40 5.29 -5.55 15.46
C GLU A 40 5.34 -6.27 14.09
N ARG A 41 4.38 -7.15 13.80
CA ARG A 41 4.29 -7.83 12.49
C ARG A 41 3.98 -6.89 11.32
N MET A 42 3.60 -5.64 11.60
CA MET A 42 3.36 -4.60 10.58
C MET A 42 4.64 -3.84 10.21
N ILE A 43 5.72 -3.96 10.99
CA ILE A 43 6.96 -3.18 10.82
C ILE A 43 7.51 -3.33 9.40
N ASP A 44 7.70 -4.56 8.91
CA ASP A 44 8.22 -4.82 7.56
C ASP A 44 7.38 -4.13 6.47
N ALA A 45 6.05 -4.09 6.65
CA ALA A 45 5.14 -3.47 5.70
C ALA A 45 5.21 -1.93 5.76
N ILE A 46 5.42 -1.36 6.95
CA ILE A 46 5.63 0.08 7.14
C ILE A 46 6.99 0.51 6.57
N GLU A 47 8.04 -0.26 6.80
CA GLU A 47 9.37 -0.01 6.22
C GLU A 47 9.34 -0.10 4.70
N LEU A 48 8.65 -1.11 4.16
CA LEU A 48 8.40 -1.22 2.72
C LEU A 48 7.64 0.00 2.18
N LEU A 49 6.65 0.50 2.92
CA LEU A 49 5.91 1.70 2.54
C LEU A 49 6.86 2.91 2.47
N LYS A 50 7.66 3.15 3.51
CA LYS A 50 8.65 4.24 3.56
C LYS A 50 9.66 4.12 2.43
N ALA A 51 10.21 2.94 2.18
CA ALA A 51 11.20 2.68 1.14
C ALA A 51 10.66 2.91 -0.29
N LYS A 52 9.33 2.80 -0.50
CA LYS A 52 8.68 3.07 -1.78
C LYS A 52 8.35 4.54 -2.01
N GLN A 53 8.55 5.42 -1.02
CA GLN A 53 8.36 6.86 -1.18
C GLN A 53 9.38 7.41 -2.17
N LYS A 54 8.91 8.20 -3.15
CA LYS A 54 9.77 8.89 -4.11
C LYS A 54 10.30 10.19 -3.50
N ALA A 55 11.31 10.78 -4.13
CA ALA A 55 11.96 12.00 -3.64
C ALA A 55 11.00 13.21 -3.54
N ASP A 56 9.93 13.22 -4.33
CA ASP A 56 8.85 14.22 -4.28
C ASP A 56 7.82 13.96 -3.17
N GLY A 57 8.06 12.95 -2.32
CA GLY A 57 7.20 12.54 -1.23
C GLY A 57 6.00 11.70 -1.64
N ARG A 58 5.87 11.32 -2.92
CA ARG A 58 4.71 10.57 -3.45
C ARG A 58 5.00 9.08 -3.62
N TRP A 59 3.92 8.32 -3.78
CA TRP A 59 3.98 6.89 -4.15
C TRP A 59 3.43 6.70 -5.54
N ILE A 60 4.01 5.78 -6.31
CA ILE A 60 3.54 5.47 -7.65
C ILE A 60 2.28 4.59 -7.62
N ILE A 61 1.52 4.59 -8.71
CA ILE A 61 0.53 3.54 -8.99
C ILE A 61 1.20 2.38 -9.72
N ASN A 62 1.09 1.16 -9.20
CA ASN A 62 1.48 -0.03 -9.95
C ASN A 62 0.37 -0.46 -10.91
N THR A 63 0.73 -1.22 -11.94
CA THR A 63 -0.21 -1.77 -12.92
C THR A 63 -1.41 -2.41 -12.22
N GLY A 64 -2.60 -1.92 -12.55
CA GLY A 64 -3.85 -2.42 -12.00
C GLY A 64 -4.12 -3.88 -12.41
N MET A 65 -5.10 -4.49 -11.76
CA MET A 65 -5.55 -5.84 -12.11
C MET A 65 -6.35 -5.84 -13.43
N ALA A 66 -6.16 -6.90 -14.24
CA ALA A 66 -6.91 -7.10 -15.46
C ALA A 66 -8.43 -7.17 -15.21
N GLY A 67 -9.21 -6.79 -16.23
CA GLY A 67 -10.66 -6.79 -16.20
C GLY A 67 -11.25 -5.52 -16.81
N LYS A 68 -12.57 -5.51 -17.03
CA LYS A 68 -13.26 -4.34 -17.58
C LYS A 68 -13.16 -3.16 -16.60
N LYS A 69 -12.87 -1.98 -17.14
CA LYS A 69 -12.90 -0.69 -16.46
C LYS A 69 -13.75 0.25 -17.31
N TYR A 70 -14.47 1.15 -16.65
CA TYR A 70 -15.19 2.22 -17.34
C TYR A 70 -14.24 3.33 -17.80
N PHE A 71 -13.20 3.59 -17.01
CA PHE A 71 -12.11 4.53 -17.31
C PHE A 71 -10.89 4.19 -16.44
N ASP A 72 -9.72 4.68 -16.84
CA ASP A 72 -8.51 4.64 -16.01
C ASP A 72 -8.44 5.89 -15.12
N LEU A 73 -8.11 5.68 -13.84
CA LEU A 73 -8.04 6.75 -12.85
C LEU A 73 -6.69 7.48 -12.88
N GLU A 74 -5.61 6.74 -13.10
CA GLU A 74 -4.21 7.20 -13.08
C GLU A 74 -3.35 6.27 -13.95
N ASP A 75 -2.28 6.81 -14.52
CA ASP A 75 -1.35 6.08 -15.38
C ASP A 75 -0.33 5.27 -14.57
N ALA A 76 -0.18 3.98 -14.89
CA ALA A 76 0.75 3.10 -14.20
C ALA A 76 2.20 3.64 -14.26
N GLY A 77 2.90 3.57 -13.12
CA GLY A 77 4.26 4.06 -12.95
C GLY A 77 4.36 5.54 -12.59
N GLN A 78 3.29 6.33 -12.76
CA GLN A 78 3.27 7.74 -12.38
C GLN A 78 3.01 7.94 -10.89
N PRO A 79 3.44 9.08 -10.31
CA PRO A 79 3.03 9.48 -8.96
C PRO A 79 1.50 9.46 -8.82
N SER A 80 1.00 8.71 -7.84
CA SER A 80 -0.41 8.44 -7.62
C SER A 80 -0.95 9.25 -6.46
N ARG A 81 -2.04 9.97 -6.70
CA ARG A 81 -2.78 10.71 -5.68
C ARG A 81 -3.40 9.74 -4.67
N TRP A 82 -3.95 8.63 -5.14
CA TRP A 82 -4.64 7.65 -4.29
C TRP A 82 -3.69 6.87 -3.39
N ASN A 83 -2.58 6.37 -3.94
CA ASN A 83 -1.59 5.68 -3.11
C ASN A 83 -0.88 6.65 -2.17
N THR A 84 -0.63 7.89 -2.60
CA THR A 84 -0.08 8.92 -1.71
C THR A 84 -1.03 9.20 -0.54
N LEU A 85 -2.33 9.37 -0.80
CA LEU A 85 -3.32 9.58 0.26
C LEU A 85 -3.36 8.41 1.25
N ARG A 86 -3.41 7.17 0.74
CA ARG A 86 -3.43 5.96 1.58
C ARG A 86 -2.14 5.82 2.40
N ALA A 87 -0.99 6.04 1.77
CA ALA A 87 0.31 5.97 2.42
C ALA A 87 0.45 7.00 3.55
N LEU A 88 0.09 8.26 3.29
CA LEU A 88 0.14 9.32 4.30
C LEU A 88 -0.79 9.02 5.48
N ARG A 89 -2.00 8.52 5.22
CA ARG A 89 -2.93 8.12 6.29
C ARG A 89 -2.37 6.99 7.16
N VAL A 90 -1.78 5.98 6.54
CA VAL A 90 -1.13 4.87 7.25
C VAL A 90 0.07 5.35 8.06
N LEU A 91 0.95 6.16 7.49
CA LEU A 91 2.14 6.66 8.18
C LEU A 91 1.79 7.61 9.33
N ASN A 92 0.79 8.48 9.15
CA ASN A 92 0.32 9.35 10.22
C ASN A 92 -0.26 8.56 11.39
N TRP A 93 -1.08 7.54 11.11
CA TRP A 93 -1.61 6.65 12.14
C TRP A 93 -0.51 5.84 12.84
N TRP A 94 0.43 5.29 12.08
CA TRP A 94 1.54 4.50 12.63
C TRP A 94 2.45 5.32 13.55
N ASN A 95 2.68 6.59 13.22
CA ASN A 95 3.54 7.49 13.99
C ASN A 95 2.80 8.26 15.09
N ALA A 96 1.47 8.16 15.19
CA ALA A 96 0.72 8.78 16.27
C ALA A 96 1.00 8.06 17.60
N ASN A 97 1.29 8.85 18.64
CA ASN A 97 1.56 8.39 20.01
C ASN A 97 0.37 7.61 20.58
#